data_AF-A0A9P5RDI6-F1
#
_entry.id   AF-A0A9P5RDI6-F1
#
_cell.length_a   1.000
_cell.length_b   1.000
_cell.length_c   1.000
_cell.angle_alpha   90.00
_cell.angle_beta   90.00
_cell.angle_gamma   90.00
#
_symmetry.space_group_name_H-M   'P 1'
#
loop_
_entity.id
_entity.type
_entity.pdbx_description
1 polymer ?
#
loop_
_entity_poly.entity_id
_entity_poly.type
_entity_poly.pdbx_seq_one_letter_code
_entity_poly.pdbx_strand_id
1 'polypeptide(L)'
;MSDYDTLRWFERKARKSGTKIHASRLETQHSYPFYTLKVNVSGVMDAFIVLEANKKGRCLSISRLVVFGVGEENSVWKDSNHLVFKKISQIAVGAVDYFMDKAPRSLLGLVLEWISTYTTLFTAPCSGCGKHLYFDSQQFKHLPPTLYTFDDEGMALPFHPACQKK
;
A
#
# COMPACT_ATOMS: atom_id res chain seq x y z
N MET A 1 20.02 0.98 -2.02
CA MET A 1 19.46 2.33 -1.82
C MET A 1 19.11 2.47 -0.35
N SER A 2 19.37 3.61 0.30
CA SER A 2 18.82 3.84 1.65
C SER A 2 17.31 4.10 1.56
N ASP A 3 16.61 4.02 2.67
CA ASP A 3 15.17 4.31 2.74
C ASP A 3 14.90 5.78 2.39
N TYR A 4 15.80 6.68 2.80
CA TYR A 4 15.76 8.08 2.42
C TYR A 4 15.88 8.30 0.90
N ASP A 5 16.83 7.62 0.27
CA ASP A 5 16.99 7.65 -1.19
C ASP A 5 15.75 7.07 -1.90
N THR A 6 15.16 6.03 -1.31
CA THR A 6 13.95 5.37 -1.81
C THR A 6 12.76 6.33 -1.78
N LEU A 7 12.56 7.05 -0.67
CA LEU A 7 11.51 8.06 -0.55
C LEU A 7 11.71 9.19 -1.56
N ARG A 8 12.93 9.73 -1.67
CA ARG A 8 13.25 10.78 -2.66
C ARG A 8 13.06 10.31 -4.10
N TRP A 9 13.38 9.06 -4.41
CA TRP A 9 13.12 8.48 -5.73
C TRP A 9 11.61 8.38 -5.99
N PHE A 10 10.87 7.89 -5.01
CA PHE A 10 9.43 7.70 -5.11
C PHE A 10 8.68 9.02 -5.31
N GLU A 11 9.00 10.05 -4.54
CA GLU A 11 8.44 11.40 -4.70
C GLU A 11 8.70 11.98 -6.10
N ARG A 12 9.92 11.80 -6.63
CA ARG A 12 10.27 12.23 -7.99
C ARG A 12 9.45 11.48 -9.04
N LYS A 13 9.22 10.18 -8.85
CA LYS A 13 8.39 9.36 -9.74
C LYS A 13 6.93 9.82 -9.70
N ALA A 14 6.36 9.96 -8.51
CA ALA A 14 4.99 10.46 -8.29
C ALA A 14 4.76 11.82 -8.94
N ARG A 15 5.71 12.76 -8.79
CA ARG A 15 5.63 14.07 -9.44
C ARG A 15 5.61 13.98 -10.96
N LYS A 16 6.41 13.09 -11.54
CA LYS A 16 6.47 12.89 -13.01
C LYS A 16 5.18 12.28 -13.57
N SER A 17 4.53 11.38 -12.83
CA SER A 17 3.27 10.77 -13.24
C SER A 17 2.04 11.64 -12.96
N GLY A 18 2.20 12.78 -12.29
CA GLY A 18 1.08 13.63 -11.85
C GLY A 18 0.28 13.03 -10.69
N THR A 19 0.77 11.94 -10.09
CA THR A 19 0.09 11.25 -9.00
C THR A 19 0.23 12.04 -7.70
N LYS A 20 -0.89 12.40 -7.07
CA LYS A 20 -0.91 13.09 -5.78
C LYS A 20 -0.70 12.09 -4.63
N ILE A 21 0.53 11.64 -4.46
CA ILE A 21 0.94 10.73 -3.38
C ILE A 21 2.17 11.30 -2.67
N HIS A 22 2.20 11.19 -1.35
CA HIS A 22 3.27 11.73 -0.51
C HIS A 22 3.67 10.72 0.56
N ALA A 23 4.96 10.46 0.73
CA ALA A 23 5.48 9.53 1.72
C ALA A 23 6.45 10.26 2.66
N SER A 24 6.26 10.10 3.96
CA SER A 24 7.04 10.81 4.99
C SER A 24 7.26 9.95 6.22
N ARG A 25 8.32 10.25 6.98
CA ARG A 25 8.61 9.57 8.24
C ARG A 25 7.83 10.21 9.38
N LEU A 26 7.28 9.39 10.28
CA LEU A 26 6.69 9.88 11.52
C LEU A 26 7.75 9.90 12.62
N GLU A 27 8.11 11.10 13.08
CA GLU A 27 9.15 11.30 14.09
C GLU A 27 8.75 10.82 15.48
N THR A 28 7.45 10.76 15.78
CA THR A 28 6.89 10.41 17.09
C THR A 28 6.91 8.91 17.41
N GLN A 29 7.36 8.06 16.48
CA GLN A 29 7.40 6.60 16.63
C GLN A 29 8.73 6.02 16.10
N HIS A 30 9.84 6.42 16.74
CA HIS A 30 11.17 5.92 16.40
C HIS A 30 11.78 5.20 17.61
N SER A 31 11.98 3.90 17.48
CA SER A 31 12.77 3.09 18.39
C SER A 31 13.62 2.16 17.55
N TYR A 32 14.86 2.57 17.27
CA TYR A 32 15.77 1.79 16.44
C TYR A 32 15.78 0.31 16.88
N PRO A 33 15.63 -0.65 15.96
CA PRO A 33 15.70 -0.52 14.49
C PRO A 33 14.39 -0.12 13.77
N PHE A 34 13.31 0.16 14.51
CA PHE A 34 11.98 0.40 13.94
C PHE A 34 11.64 1.88 13.78
N TYR A 35 10.97 2.20 12.67
CA TYR A 35 10.26 3.47 12.51
C TYR A 35 9.04 3.34 11.62
N THR A 36 8.15 4.32 11.73
CA THR A 36 6.91 4.39 10.95
C THR A 36 7.04 5.37 9.79
N LEU A 37 6.61 4.96 8.60
CA LEU A 37 6.32 5.85 7.48
C LEU A 37 4.82 6.04 7.33
N LYS A 38 4.41 7.28 7.01
CA LYS A 38 3.07 7.60 6.54
C LYS A 38 3.10 7.85 5.03
N VAL A 39 2.24 7.17 4.29
CA VAL A 39 2.01 7.37 2.87
C VAL A 39 0.59 7.87 2.68
N ASN A 40 0.43 9.10 2.20
CA ASN A 40 -0.85 9.70 1.87
C ASN A 40 -1.12 9.55 0.38
N VAL A 41 -2.22 8.87 0.03
CA VAL A 41 -2.78 8.83 -1.33
C VAL A 41 -3.93 9.82 -1.37
N SER A 42 -3.71 10.97 -1.99
CA SER A 42 -4.60 12.13 -1.92
C SER A 42 -6.05 11.78 -2.26
N GLY A 43 -6.96 12.04 -1.31
CA GLY A 43 -8.39 11.81 -1.49
C GLY A 43 -8.82 10.34 -1.45
N VAL A 44 -7.90 9.41 -1.19
CA VAL A 44 -8.18 7.96 -1.14
C VAL A 44 -7.93 7.41 0.25
N MET A 45 -6.68 7.44 0.72
CA MET A 45 -6.28 6.73 1.94
C MET A 45 -4.96 7.24 2.53
N ASP A 46 -4.75 6.94 3.81
CA ASP A 46 -3.46 7.00 4.49
C ASP A 46 -2.99 5.56 4.80
N ALA A 47 -1.75 5.24 4.44
CA ALA A 47 -1.10 3.99 4.82
C ALA A 47 0.04 4.26 5.82
N PHE A 48 0.17 3.39 6.82
CA PHE A 48 1.23 3.43 7.80
C PHE A 48 2.05 2.15 7.72
N ILE A 49 3.37 2.31 7.58
CA ILE A 49 4.30 1.22 7.37
C ILE A 49 5.31 1.24 8.51
N VAL A 50 5.28 0.21 9.36
CA VAL A 50 6.31 -0.02 10.39
C VAL A 50 7.38 -0.89 9.81
N LEU A 51 8.57 -0.35 9.68
CA LEU A 51 9.66 -1.01 9.01
C LEU A 51 10.89 -1.11 9.92
N GLU A 52 11.59 -2.21 9.75
CA GLU A 52 12.84 -2.50 10.41
C GLU A 52 13.98 -2.13 9.47
N ALA A 53 14.90 -1.28 9.92
CA ALA A 53 16.02 -0.85 9.11
C ALA A 53 17.37 -1.21 9.73
N ASN A 54 18.33 -1.56 8.89
CA ASN A 54 19.71 -1.72 9.33
C ASN A 54 20.38 -0.37 9.66
N LYS A 55 21.60 -0.42 10.20
CA LYS A 55 22.40 0.78 10.55
C LYS A 55 22.68 1.74 9.38
N LYS A 56 22.56 1.27 8.14
CA LYS A 56 22.70 2.08 6.92
C LYS A 56 21.37 2.68 6.46
N GLY A 57 20.31 2.54 7.26
CA GLY A 57 18.96 3.00 6.95
C GLY A 57 18.38 2.29 5.73
N ARG A 58 18.60 0.98 5.58
CA ARG A 58 17.94 0.17 4.56
C ARG A 58 16.89 -0.72 5.22
N CYS A 59 15.68 -0.70 4.66
CA CYS A 59 14.58 -1.57 5.02
C CYS A 59 14.99 -3.03 4.85
N LEU A 60 14.92 -3.78 5.95
CA LEU A 60 15.15 -5.22 6.00
C LEU A 60 13.83 -5.98 5.95
N SER A 61 12.83 -5.49 6.68
CA SER A 61 11.51 -6.09 6.80
C SER A 61 10.44 -5.01 7.02
N ILE A 62 9.19 -5.35 6.71
CA ILE A 62 8.02 -4.56 7.08
C ILE A 62 7.23 -5.37 8.10
N SER A 63 7.28 -4.93 9.35
CA SER A 63 6.59 -5.59 10.47
C SER A 63 5.08 -5.37 10.46
N ARG A 64 4.63 -4.24 9.93
CA ARG A 64 3.20 -3.92 9.83
C ARG A 64 2.92 -2.93 8.71
N LEU A 65 1.86 -3.19 7.96
CA LEU A 65 1.27 -2.24 7.01
C LEU A 65 -0.23 -2.16 7.28
N VAL A 66 -0.72 -0.97 7.60
CA VAL A 66 -2.14 -0.71 7.84
C VAL A 66 -2.62 0.48 7.02
N VAL A 67 -3.85 0.42 6.55
CA VAL A 67 -4.47 1.42 5.68
C VAL A 67 -5.75 1.95 6.32
N PHE A 68 -5.96 3.25 6.18
CA PHE A 68 -7.10 3.99 6.70
C PHE A 68 -7.66 4.95 5.66
N GLY A 69 -8.93 5.29 5.79
CA GLY A 69 -9.58 6.33 5.03
C GLY A 69 -9.10 7.72 5.41
N VAL A 70 -9.35 8.68 4.50
CA VAL A 70 -9.07 10.09 4.75
C VAL A 70 -9.90 10.58 5.94
N GLY A 71 -9.24 11.17 6.93
CA GLY A 71 -9.91 11.76 8.11
C GLY A 71 -10.22 10.78 9.24
N GLU A 72 -9.88 9.49 9.11
CA GLU A 72 -9.98 8.56 10.24
C GLU A 72 -8.95 8.88 11.34
N GLU A 73 -9.29 8.55 12.59
CA GLU A 73 -8.31 8.57 13.69
C GLU A 73 -7.34 7.40 13.51
N ASN A 74 -6.14 7.71 13.02
CA ASN A 74 -5.24 6.69 12.51
C ASN A 74 -4.13 6.39 13.51
N SER A 75 -4.14 5.18 14.07
CA SER A 75 -3.05 4.61 14.85
C SER A 75 -2.55 3.35 14.16
N VAL A 76 -1.23 3.21 14.04
CA VAL A 76 -0.55 2.04 13.48
C VAL A 76 -1.01 0.72 14.12
N TRP A 77 -1.49 0.78 15.36
CA TRP A 77 -1.89 -0.39 16.15
C TRP A 77 -3.37 -0.75 16.02
N LYS A 78 -4.18 0.12 15.39
CA LYS A 78 -5.61 -0.09 15.15
C LYS A 78 -5.86 -0.58 13.72
N ASP A 79 -7.08 -1.00 13.45
CA ASP A 79 -7.61 -1.21 12.11
C ASP A 79 -8.54 -0.06 11.73
N SER A 80 -8.68 0.21 10.43
CA SER A 80 -9.66 1.18 9.91
C SER A 80 -11.09 0.82 10.30
N ASN A 81 -11.99 1.78 10.43
CA ASN A 81 -13.42 1.54 10.63
C ASN A 81 -14.14 1.16 9.31
N HIS A 82 -13.51 1.40 8.16
CA HIS A 82 -14.10 1.09 6.86
C HIS A 82 -13.63 -0.27 6.33
N LEU A 83 -14.59 -1.09 5.91
CA LEU A 83 -14.35 -2.46 5.43
C LEU A 83 -13.37 -2.52 4.25
N VAL A 84 -13.40 -1.53 3.35
CA VAL A 84 -12.48 -1.46 2.21
C VAL A 84 -11.01 -1.37 2.65
N PHE A 85 -10.69 -0.52 3.62
CA PHE A 85 -9.30 -0.33 4.07
C PHE A 85 -8.84 -1.45 5.02
N LYS A 86 -9.77 -2.04 5.80
CA LYS A 86 -9.50 -3.31 6.50
C LYS A 86 -9.08 -4.39 5.51
N LYS A 87 -9.83 -4.54 4.40
CA LYS A 87 -9.53 -5.55 3.37
C LYS A 87 -8.19 -5.29 2.69
N ILE A 88 -7.89 -4.03 2.34
CA ILE A 88 -6.58 -3.66 1.77
C ILE A 88 -5.44 -3.96 2.75
N SER A 89 -5.63 -3.70 4.05
CA SER A 89 -4.64 -4.05 5.08
C SER A 89 -4.40 -5.56 5.17
N GLN A 90 -5.45 -6.39 5.01
CA GLN A 90 -5.30 -7.84 4.95
C GLN A 90 -4.52 -8.29 3.70
N ILE A 91 -4.82 -7.69 2.54
CA ILE A 91 -4.11 -7.98 1.28
C ILE A 91 -2.64 -7.56 1.38
N ALA A 92 -2.36 -6.46 2.08
CA ALA A 92 -1.01 -5.93 2.23
C ALA A 92 -0.04 -6.94 2.87
N VAL A 93 -0.52 -7.79 3.78
CA VAL A 93 0.30 -8.84 4.40
C VAL A 93 0.87 -9.77 3.32
N GLY A 94 -0.01 -10.30 2.46
CA GLY A 94 0.41 -11.18 1.36
C GLY A 94 1.25 -10.45 0.30
N ALA A 95 1.00 -9.16 0.06
CA ALA A 95 1.80 -8.36 -0.87
C ALA A 95 3.24 -8.15 -0.35
N VAL A 96 3.39 -7.85 0.94
CA VAL A 96 4.71 -7.70 1.59
C VAL A 96 5.48 -9.01 1.52
N ASP A 97 4.85 -10.14 1.85
CA ASP A 97 5.47 -11.46 1.76
C ASP A 97 5.94 -11.75 0.32
N TYR A 98 5.09 -11.49 -0.68
CA TYR A 98 5.45 -11.65 -2.08
C TYR A 98 6.65 -10.78 -2.51
N PHE A 99 6.72 -9.52 -2.05
CA PHE A 99 7.82 -8.62 -2.39
C PHE A 99 9.13 -8.94 -1.67
N MET A 100 9.07 -9.54 -0.49
CA MET A 100 10.26 -10.03 0.21
C MET A 100 11.03 -11.08 -0.59
N ASP A 101 10.30 -11.92 -1.35
CA ASP A 101 10.89 -13.00 -2.16
C ASP A 101 11.44 -12.54 -3.52
N LYS A 102 11.16 -11.29 -3.94
CA LYS A 102 11.55 -10.73 -5.25
C LYS A 102 12.75 -9.77 -5.11
N ALA A 103 13.97 -10.21 -5.44
CA ALA A 103 15.18 -9.34 -5.49
C ALA A 103 15.63 -9.10 -6.95
N PRO A 104 15.72 -7.83 -7.42
CA PRO A 104 16.80 -6.91 -7.02
C PRO A 104 16.39 -5.48 -6.61
N ARG A 105 15.09 -5.15 -6.50
CA ARG A 105 14.61 -3.83 -6.02
C ARG A 105 14.47 -3.82 -4.48
N SER A 106 14.52 -2.64 -3.85
CA SER A 106 14.31 -2.53 -2.40
C SER A 106 12.84 -2.81 -2.04
N LEU A 107 12.60 -3.64 -1.01
CA LEU A 107 11.26 -3.96 -0.48
C LEU A 107 10.36 -2.72 -0.32
N LEU A 108 10.88 -1.69 0.34
CA LEU A 108 10.15 -0.43 0.55
C LEU A 108 9.72 0.21 -0.78
N GLY A 109 10.58 0.18 -1.80
CA GLY A 109 10.27 0.71 -3.11
C GLY A 109 9.10 -0.02 -3.78
N LEU A 110 9.11 -1.36 -3.74
CA LEU A 110 8.03 -2.20 -4.28
C LEU A 110 6.70 -1.93 -3.56
N VAL A 111 6.72 -1.84 -2.23
CA VAL A 111 5.53 -1.52 -1.43
C VAL A 111 5.00 -0.12 -1.73
N LEU A 112 5.87 0.89 -1.87
CA LEU A 112 5.45 2.24 -2.23
C LEU A 112 4.82 2.29 -3.63
N GLU A 113 5.38 1.57 -4.60
CA GLU A 113 4.80 1.41 -5.93
C GLU A 113 3.43 0.73 -5.86
N TRP A 114 3.30 -0.37 -5.11
CA TRP A 114 2.04 -1.06 -4.91
C TRP A 114 0.97 -0.17 -4.26
N ILE A 115 1.31 0.60 -3.21
CA ILE A 115 0.40 1.57 -2.59
C ILE A 115 -0.07 2.63 -3.61
N SER A 116 0.79 3.06 -4.53
CA SER A 116 0.44 4.09 -5.51
C SER A 116 -0.62 3.64 -6.54
N THR A 117 -0.83 2.33 -6.68
CA THR A 117 -1.85 1.77 -7.58
C THR A 117 -3.28 2.11 -7.13
N TYR A 118 -3.48 2.29 -5.82
CA TYR A 118 -4.78 2.61 -5.21
C TYR A 118 -5.27 4.03 -5.49
N THR A 119 -4.54 4.84 -6.24
CA THR A 119 -4.98 6.18 -6.67
C THR A 119 -6.30 6.16 -7.44
N THR A 120 -6.66 5.01 -8.00
CA THR A 120 -7.92 4.78 -8.74
C THR A 120 -8.91 3.87 -8.01
N LEU A 121 -8.71 3.59 -6.70
CA LEU A 121 -9.49 2.59 -5.93
C LEU A 121 -11.01 2.73 -6.11
N PHE A 122 -11.52 3.96 -6.12
CA PHE A 122 -12.96 4.23 -6.23
C PHE A 122 -13.45 4.52 -7.64
N THR A 123 -12.54 4.63 -8.62
CA THR A 123 -12.86 5.08 -9.99
C THR A 123 -12.63 4.00 -11.04
N ALA A 124 -11.66 3.10 -10.83
CA ALA A 124 -11.39 2.05 -11.78
C ALA A 124 -12.39 0.88 -11.64
N PRO A 125 -12.98 0.40 -12.75
CA PRO A 125 -13.76 -0.84 -12.73
C PRO A 125 -12.83 -2.05 -12.59
N CYS A 126 -13.34 -3.14 -12.02
CA CYS A 126 -12.63 -4.42 -11.96
C CYS A 126 -12.30 -4.95 -13.37
N SER A 127 -11.05 -5.29 -13.63
CA SER A 127 -10.58 -5.85 -14.90
C SER A 127 -11.16 -7.24 -15.20
N GLY A 128 -11.63 -7.98 -14.19
CA GLY A 128 -12.24 -9.30 -14.37
C GLY A 128 -13.73 -9.27 -14.72
N CYS A 129 -14.52 -8.38 -14.09
CA CYS A 129 -15.98 -8.36 -14.23
C CYS A 129 -16.57 -7.04 -14.75
N GLY A 130 -15.75 -5.99 -14.91
CA GLY A 130 -16.15 -4.67 -15.39
C GLY A 130 -16.93 -3.81 -14.38
N LYS A 131 -17.21 -4.32 -13.17
CA LYS A 131 -18.00 -3.61 -12.15
C LYS A 131 -17.10 -2.81 -11.21
N HIS A 132 -17.59 -1.68 -10.70
CA HIS A 132 -16.94 -0.97 -9.60
C HIS A 132 -17.14 -1.69 -8.27
N LEU A 133 -18.36 -2.12 -7.94
CA LEU A 133 -18.65 -2.81 -6.68
C LEU A 133 -19.01 -4.28 -6.93
N TYR A 134 -18.54 -5.16 -6.05
CA TYR A 134 -18.86 -6.58 -6.09
C TYR A 134 -19.00 -7.16 -4.68
N PHE A 135 -19.79 -8.23 -4.56
CA PHE A 135 -19.96 -8.92 -3.29
C PHE A 135 -18.70 -9.72 -2.94
N ASP A 136 -17.90 -9.31 -1.95
CA ASP A 136 -16.68 -10.04 -1.57
C ASP A 136 -16.98 -11.16 -0.57
N SER A 137 -17.67 -10.86 0.54
CA SER A 137 -18.11 -11.85 1.54
C SER A 137 -19.18 -11.30 2.48
N GLN A 138 -19.68 -12.13 3.42
CA GLN A 138 -20.61 -11.65 4.47
C GLN A 138 -19.98 -10.55 5.34
N GLN A 139 -18.68 -10.68 5.64
CA GLN A 139 -17.93 -9.69 6.41
C GLN A 139 -17.59 -8.45 5.57
N PHE A 140 -17.26 -8.66 4.29
CA PHE A 140 -16.86 -7.62 3.35
C PHE A 140 -17.88 -7.56 2.22
N LYS A 141 -19.08 -7.01 2.47
CA LYS A 141 -20.21 -7.08 1.54
C LYS A 141 -19.89 -6.54 0.15
N HIS A 142 -20.09 -5.25 -0.11
CA HIS A 142 -19.82 -4.66 -1.42
C HIS A 142 -18.58 -3.80 -1.37
N LEU A 143 -17.51 -4.24 -2.04
CA LEU A 143 -16.23 -3.55 -2.08
C LEU A 143 -15.83 -3.13 -3.50
N PRO A 144 -15.02 -2.07 -3.64
CA PRO A 144 -14.32 -1.76 -4.88
C PRO A 144 -13.26 -2.83 -5.21
N PRO A 145 -12.58 -2.74 -6.36
CA PRO A 145 -11.47 -3.64 -6.69
C PRO A 145 -10.29 -3.39 -5.74
N THR A 146 -10.24 -4.11 -4.62
CA THR A 146 -9.21 -3.91 -3.59
C THR A 146 -7.90 -4.63 -3.88
N LEU A 147 -7.82 -5.43 -4.95
CA LEU A 147 -6.66 -6.25 -5.28
C LEU A 147 -6.07 -5.77 -6.60
N TYR A 148 -4.89 -5.15 -6.54
CA TYR A 148 -4.17 -4.73 -7.73
C TYR A 148 -3.07 -5.74 -8.05
N THR A 149 -2.98 -6.18 -9.30
CA THR A 149 -1.85 -6.99 -9.74
C THR A 149 -0.55 -6.22 -9.59
N PHE A 150 0.54 -6.93 -9.37
CA PHE A 150 1.86 -6.36 -9.36
C PHE A 150 2.75 -7.28 -10.18
N ASP A 151 2.78 -7.06 -11.49
CA ASP A 151 3.66 -7.80 -12.39
C ASP A 151 5.00 -7.08 -12.57
N ASP A 152 5.97 -7.81 -13.10
CA ASP A 152 7.34 -7.32 -13.31
C ASP A 152 7.40 -6.18 -14.36
N GLU A 153 6.31 -5.99 -15.12
CA GLU A 153 6.11 -4.96 -16.15
C GLU A 153 5.53 -3.66 -15.57
N GLY A 154 5.09 -3.67 -14.30
CA GLY A 154 4.56 -2.51 -13.60
C GLY A 154 3.09 -2.19 -13.95
N MET A 155 2.37 -3.14 -14.54
CA MET A 155 0.94 -3.01 -14.85
C MET A 155 0.13 -3.43 -13.62
N ALA A 156 -0.50 -2.43 -12.99
CA ALA A 156 -1.37 -2.64 -11.85
C ALA A 156 -2.83 -2.63 -12.26
N LEU A 157 -3.36 -3.81 -12.58
CA LEU A 157 -4.75 -3.98 -12.96
C LEU A 157 -5.63 -4.22 -11.72
N PRO A 158 -6.74 -3.48 -11.57
CA PRO A 158 -7.66 -3.60 -10.44
C PRO A 158 -8.57 -4.82 -10.55
N PHE A 159 -8.65 -5.64 -9.51
CA PHE A 159 -9.56 -6.77 -9.41
C PHE A 159 -10.30 -6.77 -8.08
N HIS A 160 -11.55 -7.24 -8.10
CA HIS A 160 -12.14 -7.79 -6.88
C HIS A 160 -11.40 -9.08 -6.52
N PRO A 161 -11.20 -9.39 -5.23
CA PRO A 161 -10.47 -10.60 -4.82
C PRO A 161 -11.02 -11.89 -5.44
N ALA A 162 -12.34 -12.02 -5.57
CA ALA A 162 -12.98 -13.16 -6.21
C ALA A 162 -12.85 -13.19 -7.75
N CYS A 163 -12.50 -12.07 -8.38
CA CYS A 163 -12.40 -11.93 -9.83
C CYS A 163 -10.99 -12.16 -10.39
N GLN A 164 -9.95 -12.11 -9.55
CA GLN A 164 -8.60 -12.45 -9.98
C GLN A 164 -8.54 -13.98 -10.18
N LYS A 165 -8.49 -14.41 -11.44
CA LYS A 165 -8.19 -15.81 -11.77
C LYS A 165 -6.71 -16.05 -11.47
N LYS A 166 -6.42 -17.13 -10.72
CA LYS A 166 -5.06 -17.60 -10.46
C LYS A 166 -4.40 -18.08 -11.75
#